data_AF-A0A835QMG9-F1
#
_entry.id   AF-A0A835QMG9-F1
#
_cell.length_a   1.000
_cell.length_b   1.000
_cell.length_c   1.000
_cell.angle_alpha   90.00
_cell.angle_beta   90.00
_cell.angle_gamma   90.00
#
_symmetry.space_group_name_H-M   'P 1'
#
loop_
_entity.id
_entity.type
_entity.pdbx_description
1 polymer ?
#
loop_
_entity_poly.entity_id
_entity_poly.type
_entity_poly.pdbx_seq_one_letter_code
_entity_poly.pdbx_strand_id
1 'polypeptide(L)'
;MDGIRLRDLPTFARATDAADPMLNLMIRRADDAKQGIGLILNTFDELEPDVLDAIRSQFGNLYTIGPLSRLTDRLAQNSPVAMIGSSLWDIDNACLSWLDRQEKERVVYVNFGSLSVFSEEKLAELAWGLYGSGYPILWVVRPDMVLGGGTDAARFVESVKKMEDRTMVNKYIYVSYSIFLALV
;
A
#
# COMPACT_ATOMS: atom_id res chain seq x y z
N MET A 1 13.21 -20.36 -1.39
CA MET A 1 13.30 -18.89 -1.52
C MET A 1 14.62 -18.54 -2.20
N ASP A 2 14.68 -18.73 -3.50
CA ASP A 2 15.89 -18.42 -4.27
C ASP A 2 15.85 -16.97 -4.73
N GLY A 3 17.00 -16.29 -4.68
CA GLY A 3 17.16 -14.94 -5.26
C GLY A 3 16.91 -13.74 -4.34
N ILE A 4 16.48 -13.95 -3.08
CA ILE A 4 16.37 -12.86 -2.10
C ILE A 4 17.76 -12.41 -1.66
N ARG A 5 18.04 -11.10 -1.76
CA ARG A 5 19.30 -10.48 -1.33
C ARG A 5 19.08 -9.69 -0.05
N LEU A 6 20.18 -9.38 0.65
CA LEU A 6 20.11 -8.55 1.86
C LEU A 6 19.36 -7.22 1.63
N ARG A 7 19.55 -6.57 0.48
CA ARG A 7 18.88 -5.29 0.13
C ARG A 7 17.37 -5.39 -0.03
N ASP A 8 16.85 -6.60 -0.27
CA ASP A 8 15.41 -6.86 -0.45
C ASP A 8 14.73 -7.08 0.91
N LEU A 9 15.51 -7.29 1.98
CA LEU A 9 14.98 -7.37 3.33
C LEU A 9 14.56 -5.99 3.86
N PRO A 10 13.54 -5.94 4.75
CA PRO A 10 13.15 -4.70 5.41
C PRO A 10 14.33 -3.97 6.05
N THR A 11 14.29 -2.63 6.08
CA THR A 11 15.39 -1.80 6.62
C THR A 11 15.78 -2.20 8.04
N PHE A 12 14.82 -2.55 8.90
CA PHE A 12 15.08 -3.00 10.27
C PHE A 12 15.87 -4.31 10.34
N ALA A 13 15.71 -5.22 9.36
CA ALA A 13 16.46 -6.47 9.31
C ALA A 13 17.92 -6.25 8.86
N ARG A 14 18.26 -5.04 8.41
CA ARG A 14 19.60 -4.61 8.06
C ARG A 14 20.24 -3.73 9.13
N ALA A 15 19.62 -3.61 10.30
CA ALA A 15 20.19 -2.86 11.42
C ALA A 15 21.51 -3.52 11.87
N THR A 16 22.53 -2.69 12.13
CA THR A 16 23.82 -3.15 12.66
C THR A 16 23.90 -3.04 14.18
N ASP A 17 22.95 -2.34 14.80
CA ASP A 17 22.82 -2.21 16.24
C ASP A 17 21.85 -3.27 16.77
N ALA A 18 22.33 -4.11 17.70
CA ALA A 18 21.50 -5.11 18.36
C ALA A 18 20.40 -4.48 19.23
N ALA A 19 20.57 -3.22 19.64
CA ALA A 19 19.57 -2.47 20.38
C ALA A 19 18.53 -1.75 19.48
N ASP A 20 18.58 -1.94 18.16
CA ASP A 20 17.64 -1.29 17.23
C ASP A 20 16.18 -1.54 17.66
N PRO A 21 15.39 -0.49 17.96
CA PRO A 21 14.05 -0.66 18.50
C PRO A 21 13.09 -1.38 17.56
N MET A 22 13.21 -1.18 16.24
CA MET A 22 12.32 -1.77 15.26
C MET A 22 12.65 -3.25 15.05
N LEU A 23 13.94 -3.60 14.95
CA LEU A 23 14.39 -5.00 14.90
C LEU A 23 13.88 -5.77 16.13
N ASN A 24 14.12 -5.23 17.32
CA ASN A 24 13.69 -5.86 18.57
C ASN A 24 12.17 -5.96 18.69
N LEU A 25 11.43 -4.97 18.20
CA LEU A 25 9.97 -5.04 18.12
C LEU A 25 9.52 -6.17 17.20
N MET A 26 10.09 -6.28 16.00
CA MET A 26 9.70 -7.29 15.01
C MET A 26 10.05 -8.71 15.47
N ILE A 27 11.20 -8.91 16.12
CA ILE A 27 11.56 -10.20 16.74
C ILE A 27 10.51 -10.59 17.78
N ARG A 28 10.17 -9.68 18.71
CA ARG A 28 9.14 -9.94 19.72
C ARG A 28 7.79 -10.29 19.09
N ARG A 29 7.36 -9.55 18.07
CA ARG A 29 6.09 -9.84 17.37
C ARG A 29 6.09 -11.19 16.67
N ALA A 30 7.23 -11.61 16.11
CA ALA A 30 7.37 -12.93 15.50
C ALA A 30 7.30 -14.05 16.56
N ASP A 31 7.87 -13.85 17.73
CA ASP A 31 7.80 -14.81 18.83
C ASP A 31 6.41 -14.88 19.47
N ASP A 32 5.76 -13.72 19.67
CA ASP A 32 4.37 -13.65 20.13
C ASP A 32 3.43 -14.38 19.15
N ALA A 33 3.68 -14.25 17.84
CA ALA A 33 2.88 -14.91 16.83
C ALA A 33 2.94 -16.43 16.89
N LYS A 34 4.06 -17.01 17.34
CA LYS A 34 4.19 -18.47 17.52
C LYS A 34 3.40 -18.99 18.71
N GLN A 35 3.03 -18.11 19.65
CA GLN A 35 2.23 -18.46 20.83
C GLN A 35 0.72 -18.37 20.56
N GLY A 36 0.31 -17.79 19.43
CA GLY A 36 -1.09 -17.69 19.02
C GLY A 36 -1.70 -19.04 18.63
N ILE A 37 -3.04 -19.12 18.60
CA ILE A 37 -3.78 -20.31 18.18
C ILE A 37 -3.69 -20.49 16.66
N GLY A 38 -3.52 -19.40 15.91
CA GLY A 38 -3.23 -19.44 14.49
C GLY A 38 -2.79 -18.10 13.92
N LEU A 39 -2.22 -18.18 12.73
CA LEU A 39 -1.77 -17.03 11.94
C LEU A 39 -2.71 -16.83 10.76
N ILE A 40 -3.34 -15.66 10.67
CA ILE A 40 -4.19 -15.27 9.54
C ILE A 40 -3.40 -14.32 8.65
N LEU A 41 -3.31 -14.61 7.35
CA LEU A 41 -2.64 -13.78 6.35
C LEU A 41 -3.59 -13.37 5.23
N ASN A 42 -3.53 -12.10 4.84
CA ASN A 42 -4.20 -11.56 3.65
C ASN A 42 -3.39 -11.89 2.38
N THR A 43 -3.29 -13.17 2.07
CA THR A 43 -2.69 -13.71 0.85
C THR A 43 -3.46 -15.00 0.46
N PHE A 44 -3.07 -15.62 -0.65
CA PHE A 44 -3.63 -16.89 -1.12
C PHE A 44 -2.51 -17.83 -1.57
N ASP A 45 -2.77 -19.13 -1.51
CA ASP A 45 -1.76 -20.18 -1.64
C ASP A 45 -0.98 -20.14 -2.95
N GLU A 46 -1.67 -19.86 -4.05
CA GLU A 46 -1.08 -19.82 -5.39
C GLU A 46 -0.13 -18.63 -5.60
N LEU A 47 -0.22 -17.57 -4.77
CA LEU A 47 0.64 -16.39 -4.92
C LEU A 47 2.04 -16.63 -4.35
N GLU A 48 2.12 -17.32 -3.21
CA GLU A 48 3.34 -17.40 -2.39
C GLU A 48 3.61 -18.82 -1.85
N PRO A 49 3.57 -19.88 -2.68
CA PRO A 49 3.58 -21.27 -2.21
C PRO A 49 4.81 -21.59 -1.33
N ASP A 50 6.02 -21.27 -1.83
CA ASP A 50 7.26 -21.54 -1.09
C ASP A 50 7.35 -20.78 0.24
N VAL A 51 6.80 -19.56 0.29
CA VAL A 51 6.80 -18.71 1.49
C VAL A 51 5.85 -19.30 2.52
N LEU A 52 4.65 -19.67 2.09
CA LEU A 52 3.62 -20.22 2.94
C LEU A 52 4.02 -21.58 3.50
N ASP A 53 4.69 -22.43 2.72
CA ASP A 53 5.20 -23.71 3.20
C ASP A 53 6.30 -23.52 4.25
N ALA A 54 7.19 -22.55 4.05
CA ALA A 54 8.18 -22.18 5.06
C ALA A 54 7.54 -21.65 6.35
N ILE A 55 6.46 -20.87 6.24
CA ILE A 55 5.69 -20.38 7.40
C ILE A 55 4.96 -21.55 8.08
N ARG A 56 4.26 -22.42 7.35
CA ARG A 56 3.59 -23.62 7.91
C ARG A 56 4.53 -24.52 8.69
N SER A 57 5.80 -24.61 8.27
CA SER A 57 6.80 -25.40 9.01
C SER A 57 7.12 -24.83 10.40
N GLN A 58 6.82 -23.54 10.64
CA GLN A 58 7.09 -22.82 11.89
C GLN A 58 5.82 -22.53 12.71
N PHE A 59 4.65 -22.44 12.06
CA PHE A 59 3.37 -22.10 12.66
C PHE A 59 2.38 -23.25 12.46
N GLY A 60 1.81 -23.77 13.54
CA GLY A 60 0.93 -24.95 13.48
C GLY A 60 -0.35 -24.72 12.66
N ASN A 61 -0.98 -23.56 12.81
CA ASN A 61 -2.21 -23.19 12.10
C ASN A 61 -1.98 -21.91 11.28
N LEU A 62 -2.03 -22.02 9.95
CA LEU A 62 -1.91 -20.92 9.01
C LEU A 62 -3.16 -20.83 8.12
N TYR A 63 -3.77 -19.65 8.08
CA TYR A 63 -4.98 -19.37 7.30
C TYR A 63 -4.73 -18.24 6.30
N THR A 64 -4.75 -18.59 5.01
CA THR A 64 -4.69 -17.66 3.87
C THR A 64 -6.12 -17.25 3.49
N ILE A 65 -6.52 -16.02 3.81
CA ILE A 65 -7.91 -15.55 3.61
C ILE A 65 -8.03 -14.45 2.54
N GLY A 66 -6.95 -14.22 1.79
CA GLY A 66 -6.84 -13.14 0.82
C GLY A 66 -7.27 -13.52 -0.60
N PRO A 67 -7.28 -12.53 -1.51
CA PRO A 67 -7.17 -11.11 -1.21
C PRO A 67 -8.48 -10.58 -0.59
N LEU A 68 -8.38 -9.91 0.56
CA LEU A 68 -9.53 -9.36 1.29
C LEU A 68 -10.36 -8.40 0.42
N SER A 69 -9.75 -7.74 -0.57
CA SER A 69 -10.44 -6.87 -1.52
C SER A 69 -11.51 -7.57 -2.35
N ARG A 70 -11.45 -8.90 -2.49
CA ARG A 70 -12.46 -9.71 -3.19
C ARG A 70 -13.39 -10.47 -2.24
N LEU A 71 -13.15 -10.38 -0.93
CA LEU A 71 -13.99 -11.05 0.06
C LEU A 71 -15.39 -10.43 0.08
N THR A 72 -15.48 -9.11 -0.11
CA THR A 72 -16.75 -8.37 -0.20
C THR A 72 -17.64 -8.84 -1.35
N ASP A 73 -17.06 -9.24 -2.48
CA ASP A 73 -17.81 -9.76 -3.64
C ASP A 73 -18.56 -11.07 -3.30
N ARG A 74 -18.09 -11.79 -2.28
CA ARG A 74 -18.61 -13.09 -1.84
C ARG A 74 -19.53 -12.99 -0.62
N LEU A 75 -19.63 -11.81 0.00
CA LEU A 75 -20.54 -11.61 1.12
C LEU A 75 -21.98 -11.55 0.60
N ALA A 76 -22.88 -12.30 1.24
CA ALA A 76 -24.29 -12.22 0.92
C ALA A 76 -24.79 -10.77 1.12
N GLN A 77 -25.62 -10.26 0.21
CA GLN A 77 -26.16 -8.90 0.27
C GLN A 77 -26.93 -8.61 1.58
N ASN A 78 -27.40 -9.65 2.26
CA ASN A 78 -28.11 -9.57 3.55
C ASN A 78 -27.19 -9.74 4.77
N SER A 79 -25.87 -9.79 4.58
CA SER A 79 -24.91 -9.92 5.67
C SER A 79 -24.84 -8.61 6.46
N PRO A 80 -24.80 -8.64 7.80
CA PRO A 80 -24.60 -7.45 8.64
C PRO A 80 -23.34 -6.65 8.28
N VAL A 81 -22.35 -7.31 7.67
CA VAL A 81 -21.09 -6.70 7.25
C VAL A 81 -21.09 -6.21 5.80
N ALA A 82 -22.17 -6.40 5.04
CA ALA A 82 -22.27 -5.91 3.66
C ALA A 82 -22.24 -4.37 3.56
N MET A 83 -22.58 -3.67 4.66
CA MET A 83 -22.46 -2.22 4.77
C MET A 83 -21.05 -1.74 5.13
N ILE A 84 -20.14 -2.64 5.51
CA ILE A 84 -18.74 -2.31 5.79
C ILE A 84 -18.03 -2.25 4.44
N GLY A 85 -17.94 -1.04 3.88
CA GLY A 85 -17.17 -0.80 2.67
C GLY A 85 -15.68 -1.12 2.88
N SER A 86 -14.97 -1.37 1.78
CA SER A 86 -13.52 -1.58 1.78
C SER A 86 -12.71 -0.28 1.95
N SER A 87 -13.39 0.87 1.90
CA SER A 87 -12.83 2.20 2.10
C SER A 87 -13.42 2.83 3.36
N LEU A 88 -12.56 3.46 4.16
CA LEU A 88 -12.97 4.33 5.27
C LEU A 88 -13.42 5.72 4.79
N TRP A 89 -13.32 5.98 3.48
CA TRP A 89 -13.56 7.27 2.84
C TRP A 89 -14.58 7.16 1.72
N ASP A 90 -15.34 8.23 1.51
CA ASP A 90 -16.26 8.36 0.39
C ASP A 90 -15.54 8.24 -0.95
N ILE A 91 -16.22 7.60 -1.91
CA ILE A 91 -15.71 7.41 -3.26
C ILE A 91 -15.71 8.76 -3.98
N ASP A 92 -14.55 9.20 -4.46
CA ASP A 92 -14.45 10.38 -5.30
C ASP A 92 -14.95 10.08 -6.72
N ASN A 93 -16.21 10.44 -6.98
CA ASN A 93 -16.85 10.27 -8.29
C ASN A 93 -16.16 11.09 -9.41
N ALA A 94 -15.40 12.14 -9.08
CA ALA A 94 -14.68 12.92 -10.09
C ALA A 94 -13.55 12.10 -10.72
N CYS A 95 -12.86 11.27 -9.94
CA CYS A 95 -11.83 10.36 -10.44
C CYS A 95 -12.42 9.31 -11.40
N LEU A 96 -13.55 8.71 -11.03
CA LEU A 96 -14.25 7.75 -11.89
C LEU A 96 -14.70 8.41 -13.19
N SER A 97 -15.33 9.57 -13.10
CA SER A 97 -15.79 10.34 -14.27
C SER A 97 -14.64 10.77 -15.20
N TRP A 98 -13.43 10.97 -14.67
CA TRP A 98 -12.25 11.25 -15.46
C TRP A 98 -11.67 10.00 -16.13
N LEU A 99 -11.65 8.87 -15.42
CA LEU A 99 -11.23 7.57 -15.95
C LEU A 99 -12.12 7.12 -17.10
N ASP A 100 -13.43 7.33 -17.00
CA ASP A 100 -14.42 6.99 -18.04
C ASP A 100 -14.17 7.70 -19.38
N ARG A 101 -13.39 8.79 -19.37
CA ARG A 101 -13.02 9.57 -20.57
C ARG A 101 -11.70 9.13 -21.19
N GLN A 102 -10.93 8.28 -20.51
CA GLN A 102 -9.62 7.83 -20.99
C GLN A 102 -9.77 6.58 -21.86
N GLU A 103 -8.81 6.38 -22.76
CA GLU A 103 -8.68 5.11 -23.47
C GLU A 103 -8.40 3.96 -22.48
N LYS A 104 -9.00 2.79 -22.77
CA LYS A 104 -8.82 1.58 -21.97
C LYS A 104 -7.33 1.22 -21.88
N GLU A 105 -6.87 0.85 -20.67
CA GLU A 105 -5.50 0.39 -20.40
C GLU A 105 -4.40 1.44 -20.74
N ARG A 106 -4.75 2.73 -20.81
CA ARG A 106 -3.80 3.83 -21.06
C ARG A 106 -3.43 4.66 -19.85
N VAL A 107 -4.15 4.55 -18.74
CA VAL A 107 -3.92 5.37 -17.56
C VAL A 107 -2.86 4.76 -16.66
N VAL A 108 -1.88 5.56 -16.24
CA VAL A 108 -0.93 5.17 -15.19
C VAL A 108 -1.46 5.62 -13.83
N TYR A 109 -1.66 4.66 -12.92
CA TYR A 109 -2.02 4.95 -11.53
C TYR A 109 -0.76 5.04 -10.66
N VAL A 110 -0.62 6.13 -9.90
CA VAL A 110 0.52 6.39 -9.02
C VAL A 110 0.03 6.65 -7.60
N ASN A 111 0.45 5.83 -6.64
CA ASN A 111 0.20 6.01 -5.22
C ASN A 111 1.31 5.37 -4.39
N PHE A 112 1.91 6.14 -3.47
CA PHE A 112 3.00 5.67 -2.60
C PHE A 112 2.56 5.25 -1.19
N GLY A 113 1.24 5.16 -0.95
CA GLY A 113 0.70 4.73 0.34
C GLY A 113 0.96 5.74 1.47
N SER A 114 0.23 5.60 2.57
CA SER A 114 0.08 6.62 3.63
C SER A 114 1.32 6.99 4.43
N LEU A 115 2.43 6.24 4.34
CA LEU A 115 3.63 6.47 5.16
C LEU A 115 4.83 7.01 4.37
N SER A 116 4.80 6.94 3.04
CA SER A 116 5.95 7.37 2.24
C SER A 116 6.08 8.89 2.24
N VAL A 117 7.31 9.37 2.50
CA VAL A 117 7.69 10.78 2.46
C VAL A 117 8.93 10.95 1.58
N PHE A 118 8.95 12.01 0.78
CA PHE A 118 9.98 12.33 -0.21
C PHE A 118 10.61 13.69 0.11
N SER A 119 11.87 13.89 -0.30
CA SER A 119 12.37 15.26 -0.45
C SER A 119 11.64 15.93 -1.62
N GLU A 120 11.57 17.25 -1.60
CA GLU A 120 10.99 18.04 -2.70
C GLU A 120 11.65 17.69 -4.05
N GLU A 121 12.99 17.59 -4.06
CA GLU A 121 13.77 17.22 -5.24
C GLU A 121 13.33 15.88 -5.84
N LYS A 122 13.18 14.83 -5.02
CA LYS A 122 12.77 13.50 -5.50
C LYS A 122 11.35 13.50 -6.06
N LEU A 123 10.47 14.26 -5.43
CA LEU A 123 9.08 14.35 -5.85
C LEU A 123 8.95 15.18 -7.13
N ALA A 124 9.78 16.21 -7.30
CA ALA A 124 9.89 16.99 -8.53
C ALA A 124 10.39 16.14 -9.71
N GLU A 125 11.47 15.38 -9.51
CA GLU A 125 11.99 14.44 -10.53
C GLU A 125 10.94 13.42 -10.95
N LEU A 126 10.17 12.88 -9.99
CA LEU A 126 9.05 12.00 -10.30
C LEU A 126 7.98 12.70 -11.13
N ALA A 127 7.58 13.93 -10.77
CA ALA A 127 6.60 14.70 -11.51
C ALA A 127 7.04 14.96 -12.95
N TRP A 128 8.31 15.33 -13.15
CA TRP A 128 8.91 15.52 -14.48
C TRP A 128 8.92 14.22 -15.29
N GLY A 129 9.29 13.09 -14.68
CA GLY A 129 9.26 11.78 -15.32
C GLY A 129 7.84 11.37 -15.75
N LEU A 130 6.85 11.57 -14.88
CA LEU A 130 5.45 11.29 -15.19
C LEU A 130 4.94 12.17 -16.32
N TYR A 131 5.22 13.48 -16.29
CA TYR A 131 4.85 14.40 -17.36
C TYR A 131 5.50 14.04 -18.71
N GLY A 132 6.80 13.67 -18.67
CA GLY A 132 7.57 13.27 -19.84
C GLY A 132 7.13 11.94 -20.45
N SER A 133 6.42 11.08 -19.70
CA SER A 133 5.93 9.78 -20.20
C SER A 133 4.91 9.89 -21.32
N GLY A 134 4.19 11.02 -21.40
CA GLY A 134 3.13 11.25 -22.38
C GLY A 134 1.81 10.54 -22.09
N TYR A 135 1.73 9.69 -21.07
CA TYR A 135 0.51 8.97 -20.69
C TYR A 135 -0.43 9.84 -19.82
N PRO A 136 -1.75 9.58 -19.84
CA PRO A 136 -2.66 10.07 -18.81
C PRO A 136 -2.29 9.49 -17.45
N ILE A 137 -2.20 10.35 -16.43
CA ILE A 137 -1.76 9.97 -15.08
C ILE A 137 -2.87 10.22 -14.06
N LEU A 138 -3.22 9.20 -13.27
CA LEU A 138 -3.98 9.35 -12.03
C LEU A 138 -3.03 9.27 -10.86
N TRP A 139 -2.71 10.41 -10.24
CA TRP A 139 -1.74 10.48 -9.15
C TRP A 139 -2.40 10.88 -7.83
N VAL A 140 -2.22 10.05 -6.80
CA VAL A 140 -2.59 10.36 -5.42
C VAL A 140 -1.46 11.14 -4.76
N VAL A 141 -1.67 12.44 -4.54
CA VAL A 141 -0.70 13.34 -3.93
C VAL A 141 -1.23 13.79 -2.57
N ARG A 142 -0.42 13.59 -1.52
CA ARG A 142 -0.78 14.00 -0.17
C ARG A 142 0.12 15.15 0.32
N PRO A 143 -0.43 16.14 1.04
CA PRO A 143 0.38 17.23 1.59
C PRO A 143 1.49 16.78 2.57
N ASP A 144 1.35 15.63 3.21
CA ASP A 144 2.32 15.11 4.18
C ASP A 144 3.45 14.28 3.53
N MET A 145 3.46 14.14 2.19
CA MET A 145 4.48 13.35 1.49
C MET A 145 5.76 14.13 1.18
N VAL A 146 5.86 15.41 1.55
CA VAL A 146 7.06 16.25 1.36
C VAL A 146 7.74 16.52 2.71
N LEU A 147 9.02 16.18 2.81
CA LEU A 147 9.87 16.51 3.95
C LEU A 147 9.96 18.04 4.09
N GLY A 148 9.61 18.58 5.27
CA GLY A 148 9.71 20.03 5.55
C GLY A 148 8.39 20.73 5.88
N GLY A 149 7.23 20.09 5.65
CA GLY A 149 5.92 20.58 6.12
C GLY A 149 5.04 21.26 5.06
N GLY A 150 3.88 21.74 5.51
CA GLY A 150 2.68 21.93 4.67
C GLY A 150 2.71 23.06 3.62
N THR A 151 3.54 24.10 3.76
CA THR A 151 3.58 25.20 2.78
C THR A 151 4.23 24.79 1.46
N ASP A 152 5.31 24.03 1.51
CA ASP A 152 6.03 23.58 0.31
C ASP A 152 5.30 22.41 -0.36
N ALA A 153 4.67 21.55 0.44
CA ALA A 153 3.78 20.53 -0.08
C ALA A 153 2.54 21.10 -0.79
N ALA A 154 1.93 22.16 -0.26
CA ALA A 154 0.80 22.82 -0.91
C ALA A 154 1.18 23.46 -2.25
N ARG A 155 2.33 24.13 -2.32
CA ARG A 155 2.90 24.67 -3.56
C ARG A 155 3.22 23.59 -4.56
N PHE A 156 3.76 22.46 -4.10
CA PHE A 156 4.04 21.32 -4.96
C PHE A 156 2.74 20.74 -5.55
N VAL A 157 1.73 20.48 -4.72
CA VAL A 157 0.41 20.00 -5.17
C VAL A 157 -0.18 20.96 -6.20
N GLU A 158 -0.07 22.26 -5.99
CA GLU A 158 -0.54 23.27 -6.95
C GLU A 158 0.25 23.22 -8.26
N SER A 159 1.56 23.01 -8.20
CA SER A 159 2.43 22.91 -9.37
C SER A 159 2.14 21.65 -10.20
N VAL A 160 1.84 20.52 -9.55
CA VAL A 160 1.40 19.28 -10.23
C VAL A 160 0.01 19.46 -10.84
N LYS A 161 -0.91 20.14 -10.15
CA LYS A 161 -2.25 20.44 -10.71
C LYS A 161 -2.16 21.25 -12.01
N LYS A 162 -1.21 22.18 -12.10
CA LYS A 162 -0.97 22.97 -13.33
C LYS A 162 -0.52 22.15 -14.53
N MET A 163 -0.18 20.86 -14.37
CA MET A 163 0.04 19.91 -15.48
C MET A 163 -1.29 19.40 -16.09
N GLU A 164 -2.33 20.22 -16.03
CA GLU A 164 -3.77 19.89 -15.96
C GLU A 164 -4.36 19.23 -17.21
N ASP A 165 -3.64 19.21 -18.35
CA ASP A 165 -4.20 18.66 -19.59
C ASP A 165 -4.28 17.13 -19.60
N ARG A 166 -3.51 16.43 -18.75
CA ARG A 166 -3.38 14.95 -18.78
C ARG A 166 -3.34 14.28 -17.41
N THR A 167 -3.37 15.04 -16.31
CA THR A 167 -3.14 14.50 -14.96
C THR A 167 -4.32 14.81 -14.04
N MET A 168 -4.92 13.76 -13.48
CA MET A 168 -5.87 13.87 -12.39
C MET A 168 -5.12 13.71 -11.06
N VAL A 169 -5.19 14.75 -10.21
CA VAL A 169 -4.60 14.73 -8.86
C VAL A 169 -5.70 14.52 -7.83
N ASN A 170 -5.72 13.34 -7.19
CA ASN A 170 -6.60 13.08 -6.06
C ASN A 170 -5.84 13.29 -4.75
N LYS A 171 -6.51 13.94 -3.78
CA LYS A 171 -5.94 14.20 -2.46
C LYS A 171 -5.92 12.98 -1.56
N TYR A 172 -6.82 12.00 -1.74
CA TYR A 172 -6.95 10.91 -0.77
C TYR A 172 -7.37 9.57 -1.39
N ILE A 173 -6.43 8.62 -1.39
CA ILE A 173 -6.74 7.19 -1.35
C ILE A 173 -5.86 6.60 -0.26
N TYR A 174 -6.39 6.50 0.96
CA TYR A 174 -5.75 5.76 2.04
C TYR A 174 -5.98 4.27 1.80
N VAL A 175 -4.95 3.58 1.36
CA VAL A 175 -4.92 2.12 1.44
C VAL A 175 -4.46 1.79 2.85
N SER A 176 -5.40 1.33 3.69
CA SER A 176 -5.07 0.83 5.02
C SER A 176 -4.06 -0.32 4.91
N TYR A 177 -3.03 -0.31 5.75
CA TYR A 177 -2.12 -1.43 5.89
C TYR A 177 -2.94 -2.67 6.24
N SER A 178 -3.08 -3.58 5.28
CA SER A 178 -3.56 -4.92 5.56
C SER A 178 -2.36 -5.85 5.73
N ILE A 179 -1.53 -5.56 6.74
CA ILE A 179 -0.86 -6.64 7.48
C ILE A 179 -1.70 -6.81 8.75
N PHE A 180 -2.91 -7.35 8.58
CA PHE A 180 -3.63 -7.90 9.71
C PHE A 180 -2.92 -9.20 10.07
N LEU A 181 -1.91 -9.12 10.93
CA LEU A 181 -1.54 -10.26 11.76
C LEU A 181 -2.64 -10.36 12.82
N ALA A 182 -3.78 -10.95 12.47
CA ALA A 182 -4.77 -11.30 13.47
C ALA A 182 -4.27 -12.58 14.15
N LEU A 183 -3.74 -12.42 15.35
CA LEU A 183 -3.58 -13.54 16.28
C LEU A 183 -4.96 -13.86 16.81
N VAL A 184 -5.43 -15.06 16.54
CA VAL A 184 -6.57 -15.65 17.25
C VAL A 184 -6.02 -16.55 18.35
#